data_AF-A0A7X8Q850-F1
#
_entry.id   AF-A0A7X8Q850-F1
#
_cell.length_a   1.000
_cell.length_b   1.000
_cell.length_c   1.000
_cell.angle_alpha   90.00
_cell.angle_beta   90.00
_cell.angle_gamma   90.00
#
_symmetry.space_group_name_H-M   'P 1'
#
loop_
_entity.id
_entity.type
_entity.pdbx_description
1 polymer ?
#
loop_
_entity_poly.entity_id
_entity_poly.type
_entity_poly.pdbx_seq_one_letter_code
_entity_poly.pdbx_strand_id
1 'polypeptide(L)'
;MEKTRYSVHTFMFPFQWDYLYKDPKRNIAYNDRTRLNDFDKLFSKNSCLKRKLFQINDSASKYSEYTYFHPFVRKALYHTKEDDFIHYYELDEKGGVYNIDYIKDKEIKTLSLTLDSICIHVFNTGVGVLSFNLSNYNYFKEEDILIINDYGRRIYPQFLVDRNNKTEGAKGSFLPNKIYGHLGDLSFEDNFEQYENPIENNACFLPPQHIRNVFGYSTNEKIGDYGKYFVFRSEDERKGVIRIRQITDDRMFFLCYYNNGDLVNSMARKTGGTTLGISYAFELDDFWYSFVYGDSSSTTVKEDKFQREQILKSTYTRWLDYHSKDINYDGTLFGITKDSFVCLGAWSELEKHMATMYYQMAVLCLVQRASVLRFSYEITQITRSIFDKRFDLSKQIKEIYENYITF
;
A
#
# COMPACT_ATOMS: atom_id res chain seq x y z
N MET A 1 -3.82 32.83 0.47
CA MET A 1 -2.87 32.14 1.36
C MET A 1 -2.81 30.70 0.92
N GLU A 2 -1.63 30.22 0.52
CA GLU A 2 -1.42 28.81 0.21
C GLU A 2 -1.55 28.01 1.51
N LYS A 3 -2.35 26.95 1.51
CA LYS A 3 -2.62 26.17 2.73
C LYS A 3 -1.41 25.29 3.02
N THR A 4 -0.81 25.41 4.21
CA THR A 4 0.33 24.58 4.61
C THR A 4 -0.06 23.10 4.61
N ARG A 5 0.70 22.28 3.89
CA ARG A 5 0.54 20.83 3.92
C ARG A 5 1.33 20.26 5.09
N TYR A 6 0.62 19.62 6.02
CA TYR A 6 1.23 19.06 7.23
C TYR A 6 1.79 17.66 6.99
N SER A 7 1.13 16.86 6.15
CA SER A 7 1.63 15.54 5.79
C SER A 7 1.10 15.06 4.45
N VAL A 8 1.82 14.10 3.87
CA VAL A 8 1.42 13.34 2.67
C VAL A 8 1.39 11.88 3.05
N HIS A 9 0.35 11.17 2.63
CA HIS A 9 0.15 9.76 2.92
C HIS A 9 -0.13 8.99 1.64
N THR A 10 0.51 7.85 1.46
CA THR A 10 0.18 6.92 0.38
C THR A 10 -0.11 5.56 0.96
N PHE A 11 -1.29 5.00 0.69
CA PHE A 11 -1.65 3.64 1.10
C PHE A 11 -1.58 2.69 -0.10
N MET A 12 -0.74 1.67 -0.01
CA MET A 12 -0.40 0.73 -1.08
C MET A 12 -0.91 -0.68 -0.77
N PHE A 13 -1.82 -1.16 -1.60
CA PHE A 13 -2.34 -2.52 -1.58
C PHE A 13 -1.71 -3.36 -2.70
N PRO A 14 -0.70 -4.20 -2.40
CA PRO A 14 -0.18 -5.16 -3.35
C PRO A 14 -1.13 -6.36 -3.47
N PHE A 15 -1.39 -6.77 -4.71
CA PHE A 15 -2.30 -7.87 -5.03
C PHE A 15 -1.73 -8.77 -6.13
N GLN A 16 -2.20 -10.01 -6.18
CA GLN A 16 -2.02 -10.91 -7.32
C GLN A 16 -3.26 -10.87 -8.20
N TRP A 17 -3.09 -11.13 -9.48
CA TRP A 17 -4.18 -11.24 -10.43
C TRP A 17 -3.98 -12.42 -11.38
N ASP A 18 -5.10 -13.05 -11.76
CA ASP A 18 -5.15 -14.17 -12.71
C ASP A 18 -6.32 -14.00 -13.66
N TYR A 19 -6.08 -13.99 -14.97
CA TYR A 19 -7.15 -14.12 -15.96
C TYR A 19 -7.57 -15.59 -16.14
N LEU A 20 -8.87 -15.87 -16.03
CA LEU A 20 -9.41 -17.22 -16.06
C LEU A 20 -10.00 -17.56 -17.44
N TYR A 21 -9.21 -18.18 -18.34
CA TYR A 21 -9.64 -18.50 -19.72
C TYR A 21 -10.61 -19.69 -19.86
N LYS A 22 -10.57 -20.66 -18.94
CA LYS A 22 -11.37 -21.91 -18.97
C LYS A 22 -11.75 -22.32 -17.54
N ASP A 23 -12.57 -23.36 -17.41
CA ASP A 23 -12.89 -24.01 -16.12
C ASP A 23 -11.59 -24.13 -15.27
N PRO A 24 -11.55 -23.63 -14.02
CA PRO A 24 -10.36 -23.57 -13.17
C PRO A 24 -9.62 -24.90 -12.97
N LYS A 25 -10.20 -26.02 -13.42
CA LYS A 25 -9.64 -27.38 -13.40
C LYS A 25 -8.61 -27.72 -14.49
N ARG A 26 -8.21 -26.79 -15.38
CA ARG A 26 -7.20 -27.05 -16.42
C ARG A 26 -5.91 -26.26 -16.18
N ASN A 27 -4.76 -26.96 -16.25
CA ASN A 27 -3.41 -26.37 -16.20
C ASN A 27 -3.19 -25.44 -17.39
N ILE A 28 -3.42 -24.14 -17.20
CA ILE A 28 -3.08 -23.07 -18.15
C ILE A 28 -1.64 -22.62 -17.87
N ALA A 29 -0.88 -22.26 -18.91
CA ALA A 29 0.47 -21.75 -18.74
C ALA A 29 0.47 -20.45 -17.91
N TYR A 30 1.55 -20.18 -17.18
CA TYR A 30 1.59 -19.05 -16.25
C TYR A 30 1.47 -17.72 -17.01
N ASN A 31 2.26 -17.56 -18.07
CA ASN A 31 2.27 -16.35 -18.89
C ASN A 31 0.95 -16.10 -19.63
N ASP A 32 0.14 -17.14 -19.82
CA ASP A 32 -1.20 -16.95 -20.38
C ASP A 32 -2.09 -16.24 -19.36
N ARG A 33 -2.06 -16.62 -18.09
CA ARG A 33 -2.94 -16.03 -17.05
C ARG A 33 -2.61 -14.58 -16.68
N THR A 34 -1.42 -14.10 -17.04
CA THR A 34 -0.89 -12.80 -16.61
C THR A 34 -0.68 -11.81 -17.75
N ARG A 35 -1.38 -12.00 -18.88
CA ARG A 35 -1.32 -11.08 -20.03
C ARG A 35 -1.98 -9.74 -19.73
N LEU A 36 -1.19 -8.67 -19.76
CA LEU A 36 -1.67 -7.31 -19.45
C LEU A 36 -2.83 -6.86 -20.34
N ASN A 37 -2.84 -7.24 -21.62
CA ASN A 37 -3.94 -6.91 -22.53
C ASN A 37 -5.29 -7.50 -22.09
N ASP A 38 -5.30 -8.66 -21.45
CA ASP A 38 -6.53 -9.26 -20.92
C ASP A 38 -7.00 -8.53 -19.64
N PHE A 39 -6.06 -8.04 -18.83
CA PHE A 39 -6.36 -7.13 -17.73
C PHE A 39 -6.96 -5.82 -18.25
N ASP A 40 -6.28 -5.14 -19.17
CA ASP A 40 -6.67 -3.86 -19.75
C ASP A 40 -8.07 -3.91 -20.36
N LYS A 41 -8.35 -4.95 -21.16
CA LYS A 41 -9.64 -5.16 -21.80
C LYS A 41 -10.81 -5.21 -20.82
N LEU A 42 -10.61 -5.77 -19.63
CA LEU A 42 -11.65 -5.83 -18.60
C LEU A 42 -11.63 -4.60 -17.72
N PHE A 43 -10.45 -4.07 -17.37
CA PHE A 43 -10.33 -2.94 -16.46
C PHE A 43 -10.86 -1.65 -17.07
N SER A 44 -10.45 -1.31 -18.30
CA SER A 44 -10.90 -0.08 -18.98
C SER A 44 -12.40 -0.03 -19.28
N LYS A 45 -13.11 -1.17 -19.20
CA LYS A 45 -14.57 -1.23 -19.37
C LYS A 45 -15.35 -1.03 -18.09
N ASN A 46 -14.72 -1.23 -16.93
CA ASN A 46 -15.41 -1.33 -15.64
C ASN A 46 -14.86 -0.36 -14.58
N SER A 47 -13.70 0.24 -14.79
CA SER A 47 -13.10 1.22 -13.89
C SER A 47 -13.11 2.61 -14.53
N CYS A 48 -13.21 3.65 -13.70
CA CYS A 48 -13.05 5.05 -14.12
C CYS A 48 -11.58 5.47 -14.27
N LEU A 49 -10.63 4.66 -13.78
CA LEU A 49 -9.21 4.91 -13.92
C LEU A 49 -8.77 4.77 -15.38
N LYS A 50 -7.94 5.70 -15.85
CA LYS A 50 -7.48 5.76 -17.25
C LYS A 50 -6.06 5.26 -17.36
N ARG A 51 -5.78 4.47 -18.40
CA ARG A 51 -4.42 4.03 -18.73
C ARG A 51 -3.59 5.24 -19.14
N LYS A 52 -2.40 5.40 -18.55
CA LYS A 52 -1.51 6.54 -18.80
C LYS A 52 -0.10 6.06 -19.11
N LEU A 53 0.47 6.61 -20.17
CA LEU A 53 1.87 6.40 -20.52
C LEU A 53 2.73 7.40 -19.75
N PHE A 54 3.86 6.93 -19.23
CA PHE A 54 4.87 7.80 -18.67
C PHE A 54 5.55 8.59 -19.81
N GLN A 55 5.61 9.91 -19.68
CA GLN A 55 6.31 10.79 -20.61
C GLN A 55 7.36 11.59 -19.83
N ILE A 56 8.63 11.37 -20.19
CA ILE A 56 9.78 11.98 -19.50
C ILE A 56 9.74 13.51 -19.61
N ASN A 57 9.22 14.02 -20.72
CA ASN A 57 9.14 15.44 -21.06
C ASN A 57 7.91 16.16 -20.47
N ASP A 58 7.07 15.48 -19.69
CA ASP A 58 5.89 16.12 -19.06
C ASP A 58 6.30 17.20 -18.05
N SER A 59 7.40 17.00 -17.31
CA SER A 59 7.91 17.99 -16.36
C SER A 59 9.35 17.71 -15.92
N ALA A 60 10.01 18.72 -15.35
CA ALA A 60 11.32 18.54 -14.72
C ALA A 60 11.29 17.51 -13.58
N SER A 61 10.18 17.41 -12.83
CA SER A 61 10.00 16.40 -11.79
C SER A 61 10.02 14.99 -12.38
N LYS A 62 9.31 14.76 -13.50
CA LYS A 62 9.28 13.47 -14.20
C LYS A 62 10.64 13.09 -14.79
N TYR A 63 11.39 14.07 -15.31
CA TYR A 63 12.77 13.84 -15.74
C TYR A 63 13.66 13.39 -14.57
N SER A 64 13.60 14.08 -13.43
CA SER A 64 14.38 13.72 -12.24
C SER A 64 14.01 12.34 -11.71
N GLU A 65 12.71 12.05 -11.63
CA GLU A 65 12.17 10.74 -11.21
C GLU A 65 12.69 9.61 -12.12
N TYR A 66 12.57 9.77 -13.44
CA TYR A 66 13.01 8.77 -14.41
C TYR A 66 14.53 8.56 -14.39
N THR A 67 15.29 9.65 -14.30
CA THR A 67 16.76 9.61 -14.36
C THR A 67 17.38 9.02 -13.10
N TYR A 68 16.70 9.14 -11.95
CA TYR A 68 17.13 8.58 -10.67
C TYR A 68 17.33 7.06 -10.72
N PHE A 69 16.50 6.34 -11.46
CA PHE A 69 16.57 4.89 -11.56
C PHE A 69 17.56 4.43 -12.64
N HIS A 70 18.17 3.25 -12.46
CA HIS A 70 18.96 2.63 -13.52
C HIS A 70 18.07 2.16 -14.69
N PRO A 71 18.59 2.09 -15.93
CA PRO A 71 17.79 1.75 -17.11
C PRO A 71 16.96 0.46 -17.01
N PHE A 72 17.47 -0.58 -16.35
CA PHE A 72 16.73 -1.84 -16.15
C PHE A 72 15.53 -1.66 -15.21
N VAL A 73 15.67 -0.86 -14.15
CA VAL A 73 14.56 -0.53 -13.22
C VAL A 73 13.50 0.31 -13.92
N ARG A 74 13.91 1.21 -14.81
CA ARG A 74 12.98 2.07 -15.55
C ARG A 74 11.99 1.26 -16.38
N LYS A 75 12.44 0.16 -17.00
CA LYS A 75 11.56 -0.75 -17.77
C LYS A 75 10.54 -1.46 -16.89
N ALA A 76 10.90 -1.77 -15.65
CA ALA A 76 10.00 -2.40 -14.69
C ALA A 76 8.97 -1.41 -14.15
N LEU A 77 9.36 -0.15 -13.88
CA LEU A 77 8.50 0.83 -13.18
C LEU A 77 7.68 1.73 -14.10
N TYR A 78 8.16 2.03 -15.31
CA TYR A 78 7.53 3.02 -16.16
C TYR A 78 6.83 2.39 -17.36
N HIS A 79 5.54 2.68 -17.47
CA HIS A 79 4.77 2.31 -18.66
C HIS A 79 5.12 3.24 -19.83
N THR A 80 6.09 2.85 -20.66
CA THR A 80 6.45 3.57 -21.88
C THR A 80 5.85 2.89 -23.12
N LYS A 81 5.91 3.53 -24.29
CA LYS A 81 5.41 2.92 -25.55
C LYS A 81 6.17 1.68 -25.99
N GLU A 82 7.40 1.50 -25.48
CA GLU A 82 8.32 0.46 -25.93
C GLU A 82 8.25 -0.80 -25.05
N ASP A 83 7.62 -0.72 -23.87
CA ASP A 83 7.66 -1.75 -22.84
C ASP A 83 6.24 -2.24 -22.45
N ASP A 84 6.00 -3.56 -22.56
CA ASP A 84 4.75 -4.22 -22.16
C ASP A 84 4.92 -5.03 -20.85
N PHE A 85 5.79 -4.56 -19.96
CA PHE A 85 6.03 -5.18 -18.65
C PHE A 85 5.03 -4.72 -17.58
N ILE A 86 4.55 -3.49 -17.72
CA ILE A 86 3.70 -2.82 -16.76
C ILE A 86 2.64 -2.01 -17.49
N HIS A 87 1.39 -2.04 -17.02
CA HIS A 87 0.37 -1.03 -17.36
C HIS A 87 0.13 -0.15 -16.12
N TYR A 88 0.06 1.15 -16.35
CA TYR A 88 -0.22 2.16 -15.32
C TYR A 88 -1.59 2.79 -15.56
N TYR A 89 -2.42 2.79 -14.54
CA TYR A 89 -3.73 3.42 -14.53
C TYR A 89 -3.79 4.49 -13.46
N GLU A 90 -4.43 5.61 -13.76
CA GLU A 90 -4.53 6.75 -12.86
C GLU A 90 -5.91 7.40 -12.95
N LEU A 91 -6.42 7.77 -11.78
CA LEU A 91 -7.48 8.75 -11.61
C LEU A 91 -6.89 9.90 -10.80
N ASP A 92 -6.81 11.07 -11.42
CA ASP A 92 -6.26 12.31 -10.86
C ASP A 92 -7.25 13.43 -11.21
N GLU A 93 -8.05 13.81 -10.22
CA GLU A 93 -9.11 14.82 -10.35
C GLU A 93 -9.12 15.74 -9.13
N LYS A 94 -9.63 16.96 -9.32
CA LYS A 94 -9.71 17.94 -8.23
C LYS A 94 -10.89 17.66 -7.31
N GLY A 95 -10.74 18.02 -6.04
CA GLY A 95 -11.83 17.98 -5.06
C GLY A 95 -12.06 16.61 -4.42
N GLY A 96 -11.15 15.66 -4.63
CA GLY A 96 -11.23 14.35 -3.98
C GLY A 96 -11.14 14.44 -2.46
N VAL A 97 -11.90 13.59 -1.78
CA VAL A 97 -11.98 13.53 -0.32
C VAL A 97 -11.82 12.09 0.16
N TYR A 98 -11.03 11.90 1.20
CA TYR A 98 -10.87 10.64 1.92
C TYR A 98 -11.16 10.86 3.41
N ASN A 99 -12.25 10.28 3.89
CA ASN A 99 -12.70 10.41 5.28
C ASN A 99 -12.47 9.12 6.05
N ILE A 100 -11.99 9.27 7.28
CA ILE A 100 -11.77 8.19 8.24
C ILE A 100 -12.57 8.51 9.49
N ASP A 101 -13.64 7.75 9.73
CA ASP A 101 -14.37 7.79 10.99
C ASP A 101 -13.77 6.80 11.96
N TYR A 102 -13.48 7.25 13.18
CA TYR A 102 -12.95 6.41 14.24
C TYR A 102 -13.61 6.72 15.58
N ILE A 103 -13.59 5.74 16.49
CA ILE A 103 -14.17 5.88 17.82
C ILE A 103 -13.07 6.34 18.78
N LYS A 104 -13.31 7.45 19.48
CA LYS A 104 -12.46 7.94 20.57
C LYS A 104 -13.35 8.49 21.67
N ASP A 105 -13.11 8.06 22.90
CA ASP A 105 -13.91 8.45 24.07
C ASP A 105 -15.42 8.12 23.91
N LYS A 106 -15.75 7.02 23.21
CA LYS A 106 -17.12 6.60 22.84
C LYS A 106 -17.85 7.54 21.88
N GLU A 107 -17.15 8.50 21.28
CA GLU A 107 -17.67 9.37 20.23
C GLU A 107 -17.04 9.03 18.88
N ILE A 108 -17.81 9.20 17.80
CA ILE A 108 -17.29 9.08 16.44
C ILE A 108 -16.65 10.42 16.06
N LYS A 109 -15.36 10.37 15.72
CA LYS A 109 -14.59 11.50 15.19
C LYS A 109 -14.23 11.21 13.74
N THR A 110 -14.12 12.28 12.94
CA THR A 110 -13.81 12.17 11.51
C THR A 110 -12.53 12.93 11.17
N LEU A 111 -11.60 12.25 10.51
CA LEU A 111 -10.45 12.86 9.84
C LEU A 111 -10.74 12.94 8.34
N SER A 112 -10.71 14.15 7.78
CA SER A 112 -10.99 14.43 6.37
C SER A 112 -9.73 14.92 5.66
N LEU A 113 -9.27 14.14 4.69
CA LEU A 113 -8.06 14.37 3.91
C LEU A 113 -8.42 14.67 2.45
N THR A 114 -7.52 15.36 1.75
CA THR A 114 -7.62 15.50 0.29
C THR A 114 -7.14 14.21 -0.36
N LEU A 115 -7.97 13.59 -1.19
CA LEU A 115 -7.58 12.47 -2.04
C LEU A 115 -7.07 13.04 -3.35
N ASP A 116 -5.75 13.00 -3.55
CA ASP A 116 -5.10 13.60 -4.72
C ASP A 116 -5.20 12.70 -5.94
N SER A 117 -4.96 11.40 -5.77
CA SER A 117 -5.06 10.43 -6.87
C SER A 117 -5.24 8.99 -6.38
N ILE A 118 -5.77 8.16 -7.28
CA ILE A 118 -5.77 6.70 -7.14
C ILE A 118 -5.01 6.12 -8.34
N CYS A 119 -4.02 5.29 -8.07
CA CYS A 119 -3.13 4.74 -9.07
C CYS A 119 -3.11 3.21 -9.00
N ILE A 120 -2.96 2.54 -10.14
CA ILE A 120 -2.70 1.10 -10.20
C ILE A 120 -1.52 0.82 -11.11
N HIS A 121 -0.53 0.13 -10.58
CA HIS A 121 0.51 -0.53 -11.35
C HIS A 121 0.13 -2.00 -11.53
N VAL A 122 0.09 -2.50 -12.76
CA VAL A 122 -0.20 -3.91 -13.08
C VAL A 122 0.96 -4.47 -13.88
N PHE A 123 1.57 -5.54 -13.37
CA PHE A 123 2.76 -6.16 -13.95
C PHE A 123 2.41 -7.48 -14.63
N ASN A 124 3.14 -7.80 -15.69
CA ASN A 124 2.98 -9.05 -16.44
C ASN A 124 3.36 -10.33 -15.65
N THR A 125 3.94 -10.17 -14.45
CA THR A 125 4.13 -11.24 -13.45
C THR A 125 2.85 -11.56 -12.65
N GLY A 126 1.68 -11.05 -13.05
CA GLY A 126 0.44 -11.36 -12.34
C GLY A 126 0.37 -10.73 -10.96
N VAL A 127 1.11 -9.64 -10.72
CA VAL A 127 1.01 -8.82 -9.51
C VAL A 127 0.67 -7.38 -9.87
N GLY A 128 0.17 -6.64 -8.90
CA GLY A 128 -0.10 -5.22 -9.03
C GLY A 128 -0.07 -4.51 -7.69
N VAL A 129 -0.06 -3.17 -7.73
CA VAL A 129 -0.09 -2.30 -6.55
C VAL A 129 -1.13 -1.22 -6.80
N LEU A 130 -2.21 -1.24 -6.00
CA LEU A 130 -3.19 -0.15 -5.91
C LEU A 130 -2.71 0.86 -4.87
N SER A 131 -2.69 2.15 -5.21
CA SER A 131 -2.25 3.22 -4.31
C SER A 131 -3.30 4.31 -4.18
N PHE A 132 -3.57 4.74 -2.94
CA PHE A 132 -4.33 5.95 -2.63
C PHE A 132 -3.36 7.04 -2.16
N ASN A 133 -3.27 8.16 -2.88
CA ASN A 133 -2.39 9.27 -2.53
C ASN A 133 -3.20 10.40 -1.89
N LEU A 134 -2.81 10.80 -0.69
CA LEU A 134 -3.55 11.72 0.16
C LEU A 134 -2.67 12.88 0.63
N SER A 135 -3.26 14.07 0.68
CA SER A 135 -2.66 15.25 1.29
C SER A 135 -3.45 15.70 2.52
N ASN A 136 -2.74 15.97 3.60
CA ASN A 136 -3.29 16.48 4.84
C ASN A 136 -2.94 17.95 5.03
N TYR A 137 -3.98 18.78 5.09
CA TYR A 137 -3.86 20.21 5.36
C TYR A 137 -4.57 20.64 6.65
N ASN A 138 -5.15 19.69 7.38
CA ASN A 138 -6.09 19.96 8.47
C ASN A 138 -5.54 19.54 9.83
N TYR A 139 -4.70 18.50 9.87
CA TYR A 139 -4.31 17.86 11.12
C TYR A 139 -2.79 17.89 11.29
N PHE A 140 -2.30 18.78 12.15
CA PHE A 140 -0.86 18.88 12.41
C PHE A 140 -0.39 17.96 13.54
N LYS A 141 -1.27 17.52 14.44
CA LYS A 141 -0.85 16.83 15.66
C LYS A 141 -0.38 15.41 15.38
N GLU A 142 0.66 15.00 16.10
CA GLU A 142 1.24 13.64 16.07
C GLU A 142 0.18 12.53 16.16
N GLU A 143 -0.73 12.64 17.13
CA GLU A 143 -1.81 11.66 17.31
C GLU A 143 -2.69 11.52 16.05
N ASP A 144 -3.05 12.64 15.41
CA ASP A 144 -3.87 12.59 14.20
C ASP A 144 -3.09 11.91 13.04
N ILE A 145 -1.78 12.17 12.92
CA ILE A 145 -0.91 11.52 11.93
C ILE A 145 -0.86 10.00 12.14
N LEU A 146 -0.72 9.56 13.40
CA LEU A 146 -0.75 8.14 13.74
C LEU A 146 -2.09 7.49 13.38
N ILE A 147 -3.21 8.14 13.74
CA ILE A 147 -4.57 7.65 13.44
C ILE A 147 -4.81 7.58 11.92
N ILE A 148 -4.39 8.59 11.16
CA ILE A 148 -4.49 8.58 9.69
C ILE A 148 -3.75 7.37 9.12
N ASN A 149 -2.48 7.20 9.52
CA ASN A 149 -1.65 6.12 9.02
C ASN A 149 -2.16 4.75 9.39
N ASP A 150 -2.65 4.55 10.62
CA ASP A 150 -3.13 3.24 11.05
C ASP A 150 -4.50 2.90 10.49
N TYR A 151 -5.49 3.80 10.63
CA TYR A 151 -6.86 3.51 10.20
C TYR A 151 -7.05 3.63 8.69
N GLY A 152 -6.41 4.60 8.03
CA GLY A 152 -6.53 4.78 6.58
C GLY A 152 -5.97 3.62 5.75
N ARG A 153 -5.07 2.81 6.33
CA ARG A 153 -4.46 1.66 5.65
C ARG A 153 -5.19 0.33 5.88
N ARG A 154 -6.29 0.29 6.63
CA ARG A 154 -6.94 -0.98 7.03
C ARG A 154 -7.73 -1.61 5.90
N ILE A 155 -7.59 -2.93 5.78
CA ILE A 155 -8.32 -3.73 4.79
C ILE A 155 -9.25 -4.77 5.40
N TYR A 156 -9.00 -5.24 6.62
CA TYR A 156 -9.88 -6.14 7.36
C TYR A 156 -9.67 -6.05 8.89
N PRO A 157 -10.63 -6.50 9.72
CA PRO A 157 -10.48 -6.55 11.18
C PRO A 157 -9.46 -7.60 11.64
N GLN A 158 -8.62 -7.24 12.61
CA GLN A 158 -7.56 -8.10 13.16
C GLN A 158 -8.11 -9.30 13.91
N PHE A 159 -9.27 -9.12 14.54
CA PHE A 159 -9.97 -10.15 15.27
C PHE A 159 -11.47 -9.87 15.23
N LEU A 160 -12.24 -10.91 15.47
CA LEU A 160 -13.70 -10.85 15.61
C LEU A 160 -14.08 -11.34 17.01
N VAL A 161 -15.17 -10.81 17.54
CA VAL A 161 -15.75 -11.27 18.80
C VAL A 161 -16.94 -12.20 18.53
N ASP A 162 -17.07 -13.25 19.34
CA ASP A 162 -18.16 -14.24 19.23
C ASP A 162 -19.49 -13.70 19.81
N ARG A 163 -19.98 -12.59 19.26
CA ARG A 163 -21.25 -11.93 19.62
C ARG A 163 -21.86 -11.26 18.37
N ASN A 164 -23.07 -10.71 18.51
CA ASN A 164 -23.58 -9.74 17.54
C ASN A 164 -22.61 -8.55 17.46
N ASN A 165 -22.43 -7.95 16.28
CA ASN A 165 -21.41 -6.93 16.01
C ASN A 165 -19.99 -7.48 16.18
N LYS A 166 -19.65 -8.49 15.40
CA LYS A 166 -18.36 -9.20 15.45
C LYS A 166 -17.16 -8.28 15.30
N THR A 167 -17.32 -7.16 14.60
CA THR A 167 -16.25 -6.16 14.40
C THR A 167 -16.09 -5.18 15.57
N GLU A 168 -17.01 -5.13 16.53
CA GLU A 168 -17.04 -4.13 17.60
C GLU A 168 -15.74 -4.10 18.42
N GLY A 169 -15.16 -5.26 18.73
CA GLY A 169 -13.90 -5.32 19.50
C GLY A 169 -12.71 -4.71 18.76
N ALA A 170 -12.67 -4.84 17.43
CA ALA A 170 -11.61 -4.27 16.62
C ALA A 170 -11.83 -2.77 16.35
N LYS A 171 -13.09 -2.33 16.24
CA LYS A 171 -13.47 -0.93 16.03
C LYS A 171 -13.02 -0.07 17.22
N GLY A 172 -12.32 1.02 16.92
CA GLY A 172 -11.81 1.95 17.93
C GLY A 172 -10.49 1.54 18.60
N SER A 173 -9.96 0.35 18.29
CA SER A 173 -8.61 -0.06 18.70
C SER A 173 -7.66 -0.17 17.51
N PHE A 174 -8.12 -0.85 16.45
CA PHE A 174 -7.31 -1.18 15.28
C PHE A 174 -8.05 -0.95 13.95
N LEU A 175 -9.37 -1.04 13.97
CA LEU A 175 -10.22 -0.82 12.80
C LEU A 175 -10.92 0.54 12.90
N PRO A 176 -10.96 1.35 11.82
CA PRO A 176 -11.84 2.49 11.78
C PRO A 176 -13.30 2.06 11.87
N ASN A 177 -14.15 2.98 12.29
CA ASN A 177 -15.59 2.76 12.23
C ASN A 177 -16.06 2.73 10.77
N LYS A 178 -15.53 3.63 9.93
CA LYS A 178 -15.91 3.80 8.53
C LYS A 178 -14.78 4.47 7.74
N ILE A 179 -14.60 4.07 6.48
CA ILE A 179 -13.78 4.76 5.49
C ILE A 179 -14.68 5.12 4.31
N TYR A 180 -14.71 6.38 3.89
CA TYR A 180 -15.56 6.79 2.77
C TYR A 180 -14.99 8.02 2.06
N GLY A 181 -15.40 8.23 0.82
CA GLY A 181 -14.84 9.30 0.02
C GLY A 181 -15.24 9.25 -1.44
N HIS A 182 -14.64 10.15 -2.21
CA HIS A 182 -14.82 10.21 -3.64
C HIS A 182 -13.62 10.85 -4.33
N LEU A 183 -13.46 10.54 -5.62
CA LEU A 183 -12.53 11.19 -6.53
C LEU A 183 -13.11 11.09 -7.94
N GLY A 184 -13.42 12.23 -8.57
CA GLY A 184 -14.14 12.24 -9.86
C GLY A 184 -15.43 11.41 -9.79
N ASP A 185 -15.60 10.50 -10.76
CA ASP A 185 -16.75 9.58 -10.82
C ASP A 185 -16.67 8.40 -9.81
N LEU A 186 -15.54 8.21 -9.13
CA LEU A 186 -15.40 7.15 -8.14
C LEU A 186 -15.95 7.60 -6.79
N SER A 187 -16.88 6.83 -6.24
CA SER A 187 -17.31 6.97 -4.84
C SER A 187 -17.13 5.65 -4.11
N PHE A 188 -16.76 5.72 -2.83
CA PHE A 188 -16.56 4.54 -2.00
C PHE A 188 -17.01 4.78 -0.56
N GLU A 189 -17.45 3.69 0.06
CA GLU A 189 -17.88 3.65 1.44
C GLU A 189 -17.66 2.24 1.98
N ASP A 190 -16.97 2.11 3.12
CA ASP A 190 -16.78 0.85 3.81
C ASP A 190 -16.95 1.03 5.32
N ASN A 191 -17.85 0.25 5.89
CA ASN A 191 -18.15 0.17 7.33
C ASN A 191 -17.79 -1.20 7.92
N PHE A 192 -17.20 -2.09 7.12
CA PHE A 192 -16.79 -3.45 7.46
C PHE A 192 -17.92 -4.42 7.84
N GLU A 193 -19.17 -4.11 7.50
CA GLU A 193 -20.33 -4.97 7.80
C GLU A 193 -20.27 -6.34 7.11
N GLN A 194 -19.47 -6.51 6.06
CA GLN A 194 -19.26 -7.81 5.42
C GLN A 194 -18.79 -8.89 6.39
N TYR A 195 -18.09 -8.51 7.46
CA TYR A 195 -17.59 -9.42 8.49
C TYR A 195 -18.63 -9.85 9.51
N GLU A 196 -19.84 -9.28 9.48
CA GLU A 196 -20.94 -9.71 10.35
C GLU A 196 -21.55 -11.04 9.88
N ASN A 197 -21.47 -11.33 8.58
CA ASN A 197 -21.94 -12.58 7.99
C ASN A 197 -21.07 -13.78 8.41
N PRO A 198 -21.56 -15.04 8.27
CA PRO A 198 -20.73 -16.22 8.44
C PRO A 198 -19.52 -16.20 7.49
N ILE A 199 -18.33 -16.49 8.01
CA ILE A 199 -17.11 -16.60 7.21
C ILE A 199 -16.97 -18.04 6.75
N GLU A 200 -16.92 -18.24 5.44
CA GLU A 200 -16.72 -19.55 4.83
C GLU A 200 -15.22 -19.88 4.74
N ASN A 201 -14.86 -21.15 4.94
CA ASN A 201 -13.46 -21.60 4.91
C ASN A 201 -12.73 -21.29 3.60
N ASN A 202 -13.46 -21.16 2.49
CA ASN A 202 -12.88 -20.88 1.17
C ASN A 202 -12.94 -19.38 0.80
N ALA A 203 -13.45 -18.53 1.69
CA ALA A 203 -13.67 -17.10 1.47
C ALA A 203 -13.23 -16.24 2.68
N CYS A 204 -12.10 -16.59 3.31
CA CYS A 204 -11.63 -15.91 4.53
C CYS A 204 -11.25 -14.43 4.33
N PHE A 205 -10.83 -14.05 3.12
CA PHE A 205 -10.55 -12.64 2.80
C PHE A 205 -11.76 -11.99 2.14
N LEU A 206 -12.35 -11.00 2.82
CA LEU A 206 -13.46 -10.20 2.33
C LEU A 206 -12.94 -8.78 2.03
N PRO A 207 -12.50 -8.49 0.79
CA PRO A 207 -11.87 -7.22 0.47
C PRO A 207 -12.76 -6.03 0.84
N PRO A 208 -12.14 -4.96 1.36
CA PRO A 208 -12.88 -3.78 1.76
C PRO A 208 -13.55 -3.14 0.54
N GLN A 209 -14.72 -2.54 0.76
CA GLN A 209 -15.56 -1.98 -0.29
C GLN A 209 -14.80 -0.89 -1.08
N HIS A 210 -14.02 -0.05 -0.41
CA HIS A 210 -13.23 0.99 -1.06
C HIS A 210 -12.16 0.46 -2.04
N ILE A 211 -11.63 -0.74 -1.83
CA ILE A 211 -10.77 -1.41 -2.83
C ILE A 211 -11.64 -1.99 -3.94
N ARG A 212 -12.76 -2.65 -3.61
CA ARG A 212 -13.66 -3.22 -4.62
C ARG A 212 -14.20 -2.17 -5.58
N ASN A 213 -14.49 -0.96 -5.11
CA ASN A 213 -15.00 0.13 -5.94
C ASN A 213 -14.05 0.48 -7.08
N VAL A 214 -12.74 0.46 -6.82
CA VAL A 214 -11.72 0.70 -7.86
C VAL A 214 -11.78 -0.35 -8.98
N PHE A 215 -12.19 -1.59 -8.65
CA PHE A 215 -12.35 -2.70 -9.58
C PHE A 215 -13.77 -2.84 -10.16
N GLY A 216 -14.57 -1.76 -10.15
CA GLY A 216 -15.86 -1.69 -10.85
C GLY A 216 -17.06 -2.21 -10.04
N TYR A 217 -16.94 -2.27 -8.72
CA TYR A 217 -18.10 -2.41 -7.83
C TYR A 217 -18.69 -1.03 -7.53
N SER A 218 -20.00 -0.94 -7.46
CA SER A 218 -20.71 0.21 -6.88
C SER A 218 -20.75 0.09 -5.35
N THR A 219 -21.11 1.17 -4.67
CA THR A 219 -21.20 1.22 -3.19
C THR A 219 -22.25 0.27 -2.62
N ASN A 220 -23.27 -0.09 -3.40
CA ASN A 220 -24.36 -0.95 -2.95
C ASN A 220 -24.13 -2.44 -3.24
N GLU A 221 -23.12 -2.76 -4.05
CA GLU A 221 -22.85 -4.12 -4.48
C GLU A 221 -21.98 -4.87 -3.47
N LYS A 222 -22.43 -6.07 -3.13
CA LYS A 222 -21.82 -6.92 -2.12
C LYS A 222 -20.86 -7.94 -2.75
N ILE A 223 -20.06 -8.54 -1.89
CA ILE A 223 -19.22 -9.68 -2.27
C ILE A 223 -20.17 -10.83 -2.66
N GLY A 224 -19.92 -11.43 -3.83
CA GLY A 224 -20.75 -12.49 -4.40
C GLY A 224 -21.79 -12.04 -5.42
N ASP A 225 -21.91 -10.73 -5.67
CA ASP A 225 -22.80 -10.25 -6.73
C ASP A 225 -22.35 -10.74 -8.11
N TYR A 226 -23.32 -11.25 -8.88
CA TYR A 226 -23.09 -11.79 -10.22
C TYR A 226 -22.69 -10.70 -11.23
N GLY A 227 -22.02 -11.11 -12.31
CA GLY A 227 -21.71 -10.21 -13.43
C GLY A 227 -20.42 -9.40 -13.28
N LYS A 228 -19.66 -9.56 -12.19
CA LYS A 228 -18.40 -8.84 -11.96
C LYS A 228 -17.21 -9.44 -12.70
N TYR A 229 -16.43 -8.59 -13.37
CA TYR A 229 -15.25 -9.01 -14.13
C TYR A 229 -14.01 -9.19 -13.26
N PHE A 230 -13.95 -8.54 -12.09
CA PHE A 230 -12.91 -8.70 -11.09
C PHE A 230 -13.55 -9.38 -9.88
N VAL A 231 -13.01 -10.52 -9.48
CA VAL A 231 -13.58 -11.35 -8.41
C VAL A 231 -12.55 -11.62 -7.32
N PHE A 232 -13.04 -11.75 -6.08
CA PHE A 232 -12.21 -11.83 -4.87
C PHE A 232 -12.39 -13.11 -4.06
N ARG A 233 -13.28 -14.01 -4.49
CA ARG A 233 -13.45 -15.35 -3.90
C ARG A 233 -13.26 -16.42 -4.95
N SER A 234 -12.81 -17.60 -4.53
CA SER A 234 -12.69 -18.75 -5.41
C SER A 234 -14.04 -19.22 -5.97
N GLU A 235 -15.12 -19.00 -5.23
CA GLU A 235 -16.47 -19.42 -5.62
C GLU A 235 -17.07 -18.54 -6.72
N ASP A 236 -16.58 -17.29 -6.82
CA ASP A 236 -16.99 -16.35 -7.86
C ASP A 236 -16.18 -16.55 -9.17
N GLU A 237 -15.18 -17.44 -9.14
CA GLU A 237 -14.30 -17.73 -10.28
C GLU A 237 -15.08 -18.39 -11.42
N ARG A 238 -14.98 -17.81 -12.61
CA ARG A 238 -15.60 -18.32 -13.83
C ARG A 238 -14.81 -17.92 -15.05
N LYS A 239 -15.16 -18.48 -16.20
CA LYS A 239 -14.51 -18.11 -17.47
C LYS A 239 -14.68 -16.61 -17.77
N GLY A 240 -13.59 -15.95 -18.11
CA GLY A 240 -13.57 -14.56 -18.60
C GLY A 240 -13.53 -13.50 -17.50
N VAL A 241 -13.18 -13.86 -16.27
CA VAL A 241 -12.98 -12.93 -15.15
C VAL A 241 -11.52 -12.92 -14.70
N ILE A 242 -11.16 -11.89 -13.93
CA ILE A 242 -9.87 -11.76 -13.27
C ILE A 242 -10.04 -11.99 -11.78
N ARG A 243 -9.27 -12.93 -11.24
CA ARG A 243 -9.20 -13.20 -9.81
C ARG A 243 -8.17 -12.29 -9.15
N ILE A 244 -8.59 -11.42 -8.22
CA ILE A 244 -7.70 -10.57 -7.42
C ILE A 244 -7.47 -11.21 -6.05
N ARG A 245 -6.21 -11.41 -5.63
CA ARG A 245 -5.86 -11.97 -4.31
C ARG A 245 -4.94 -11.01 -3.56
N GLN A 246 -5.15 -10.85 -2.26
CA GLN A 246 -4.21 -10.07 -1.43
C GLN A 246 -2.85 -10.78 -1.31
N ILE A 247 -1.79 -9.99 -1.18
CA ILE A 247 -0.43 -10.47 -0.89
C ILE A 247 0.01 -10.04 0.51
N THR A 248 -0.44 -8.86 0.94
CA THR A 248 -0.22 -8.36 2.29
C THR A 248 -1.14 -9.04 3.31
N ASP A 249 -0.80 -8.80 4.58
CA ASP A 249 -1.57 -9.18 5.75
C ASP A 249 -2.78 -8.24 5.94
N ASP A 250 -3.16 -7.91 7.18
CA ASP A 250 -4.32 -7.11 7.59
C ASP A 250 -4.36 -5.63 7.17
N ARG A 251 -3.34 -5.15 6.47
CA ARG A 251 -3.16 -3.72 6.17
C ARG A 251 -2.39 -3.46 4.87
N MET A 252 -2.62 -2.29 4.31
CA MET A 252 -1.81 -1.73 3.23
C MET A 252 -0.45 -1.28 3.75
N PHE A 253 0.58 -1.36 2.90
CA PHE A 253 1.85 -0.69 3.16
C PHE A 253 1.61 0.83 3.06
N PHE A 254 2.22 1.64 3.94
CA PHE A 254 2.04 3.09 3.86
C PHE A 254 3.35 3.86 3.70
N LEU A 255 3.29 4.95 2.94
CA LEU A 255 4.31 5.98 2.94
C LEU A 255 3.77 7.21 3.63
N CYS A 256 4.60 7.87 4.44
CA CYS A 256 4.20 9.11 5.08
C CYS A 256 5.35 10.13 5.11
N TYR A 257 5.12 11.32 4.59
CA TYR A 257 5.93 12.49 4.91
C TYR A 257 5.21 13.33 5.94
N TYR A 258 5.86 13.63 7.06
CA TYR A 258 5.33 14.52 8.10
C TYR A 258 6.23 15.75 8.23
N ASN A 259 5.64 16.90 7.91
CA ASN A 259 6.30 18.20 7.90
C ASN A 259 6.35 18.79 9.32
N ASN A 260 7.38 18.46 10.07
CA ASN A 260 7.57 18.94 11.44
C ASN A 260 9.06 19.04 11.81
N GLY A 261 9.64 20.21 11.51
CA GLY A 261 11.05 20.55 11.79
C GLY A 261 11.38 20.56 13.29
N ASP A 262 10.49 21.14 14.10
CA ASP A 262 10.67 21.18 15.56
C ASP A 262 10.78 19.78 16.16
N LEU A 263 9.90 18.86 15.72
CA LEU A 263 9.90 17.49 16.20
C LEU A 263 11.19 16.76 15.81
N VAL A 264 11.62 16.81 14.55
CA VAL A 264 12.87 16.13 14.14
C VAL A 264 14.10 16.70 14.84
N ASN A 265 14.14 18.01 15.08
CA ASN A 265 15.24 18.63 15.82
C ASN A 265 15.23 18.20 17.30
N SER A 266 14.04 18.01 17.88
CA SER A 266 13.90 17.46 19.23
C SER A 266 14.37 16.00 19.31
N MET A 267 14.16 15.21 18.25
CA MET A 267 14.61 13.82 18.08
C MET A 267 16.13 13.71 17.90
N ALA A 268 16.75 14.75 17.34
CA ALA A 268 18.19 14.85 17.14
C ALA A 268 18.98 15.17 18.42
N ARG A 269 18.29 15.50 19.52
CA ARG A 269 18.95 15.81 20.80
C ARG A 269 19.78 14.62 21.27
N LYS A 270 21.03 14.90 21.65
CA LYS A 270 22.00 13.89 22.07
C LYS A 270 22.01 13.75 23.58
N THR A 271 22.11 12.52 24.04
CA THR A 271 22.44 12.14 25.41
C THR A 271 23.67 11.24 25.41
N GLY A 272 24.42 11.25 26.52
CA GLY A 272 25.69 10.53 26.63
C GLY A 272 26.92 11.39 26.32
N GLY A 273 28.11 10.82 26.56
CA GLY A 273 29.41 11.48 26.41
C GLY A 273 30.42 10.60 25.68
N THR A 274 31.64 11.10 25.49
CA THR A 274 32.72 10.45 24.71
C THR A 274 33.06 9.02 25.14
N THR A 275 32.74 8.64 26.38
CA THR A 275 33.01 7.31 26.97
C THR A 275 31.86 6.30 26.87
N LEU A 276 30.60 6.73 26.69
CA LEU A 276 29.40 5.86 26.73
C LEU A 276 28.72 5.66 25.37
N GLY A 277 29.21 6.34 24.32
CA GLY A 277 28.56 6.40 23.02
C GLY A 277 27.54 7.54 22.94
N ILE A 278 27.28 8.00 21.71
CA ILE A 278 26.26 9.01 21.43
C ILE A 278 24.91 8.29 21.34
N SER A 279 23.94 8.72 22.13
CA SER A 279 22.54 8.29 22.03
C SER A 279 21.69 9.47 21.56
N TYR A 280 20.71 9.20 20.72
CA TYR A 280 19.74 10.18 20.26
C TYR A 280 18.40 10.02 20.96
N ALA A 281 17.64 11.10 21.09
CA ALA A 281 16.33 11.09 21.75
C ALA A 281 15.33 10.15 21.06
N PHE A 282 15.39 10.00 19.73
CA PHE A 282 14.47 9.11 18.99
C PHE A 282 14.58 7.63 19.38
N GLU A 283 15.70 7.19 19.98
CA GLU A 283 15.99 5.77 20.23
C GLU A 283 15.01 5.11 21.20
N LEU A 284 14.35 5.90 22.05
CA LEU A 284 13.32 5.46 23.00
C LEU A 284 12.07 6.34 22.92
N ASP A 285 11.86 6.99 21.78
CA ASP A 285 10.71 7.87 21.60
C ASP A 285 9.47 7.06 21.16
N ASP A 286 8.39 7.19 21.93
CA ASP A 286 7.15 6.44 21.72
C ASP A 286 6.41 6.88 20.46
N PHE A 287 6.45 8.18 20.14
CA PHE A 287 5.86 8.69 18.90
C PHE A 287 6.62 8.15 17.70
N TRP A 288 7.96 8.24 17.68
CA TRP A 288 8.77 7.77 16.58
C TRP A 288 8.57 6.26 16.37
N TYR A 289 8.55 5.47 17.45
CA TYR A 289 8.22 4.05 17.33
C TYR A 289 6.85 3.84 16.69
N SER A 290 5.82 4.50 17.22
CA SER A 290 4.45 4.36 16.71
C SER A 290 4.33 4.83 15.26
N PHE A 291 5.04 5.89 14.87
CA PHE A 291 5.04 6.43 13.52
C PHE A 291 5.74 5.49 12.53
N VAL A 292 6.87 4.89 12.93
CA VAL A 292 7.61 3.93 12.12
C VAL A 292 6.82 2.64 11.95
N TYR A 293 6.18 2.09 12.97
CA TYR A 293 5.43 0.83 12.87
C TYR A 293 3.95 1.01 12.47
N GLY A 294 3.46 2.26 12.50
CA GLY A 294 2.08 2.64 12.18
C GLY A 294 1.09 2.18 13.25
N ASP A 295 1.40 2.46 14.52
CA ASP A 295 0.52 2.24 15.67
C ASP A 295 -0.38 3.48 15.89
N SER A 296 -1.62 3.29 16.35
CA SER A 296 -2.67 4.34 16.33
C SER A 296 -2.60 5.38 17.46
N SER A 297 -2.00 5.07 18.60
CA SER A 297 -2.11 5.93 19.79
C SER A 297 -0.99 5.79 20.82
N SER A 298 -0.45 4.58 21.01
CA SER A 298 0.66 4.34 21.93
C SER A 298 1.57 3.25 21.42
N THR A 299 2.82 3.29 21.88
CA THR A 299 3.81 2.26 21.57
C THR A 299 3.30 0.88 21.99
N THR A 300 3.27 -0.04 21.03
CA THR A 300 2.85 -1.44 21.26
C THR A 300 3.95 -2.27 21.92
N VAL A 301 5.18 -1.76 21.97
CA VAL A 301 6.30 -2.35 22.72
C VAL A 301 6.31 -1.81 24.16
N LYS A 302 6.60 -2.70 25.12
CA LYS A 302 6.67 -2.36 26.56
C LYS A 302 8.05 -2.55 27.17
N GLU A 303 9.01 -3.05 26.39
CA GLU A 303 10.37 -3.31 26.85
C GLU A 303 11.35 -2.41 26.09
N ASP A 304 12.00 -1.51 26.83
CA ASP A 304 12.80 -0.42 26.29
C ASP A 304 13.97 -0.91 25.43
N LYS A 305 14.62 -2.01 25.83
CA LYS A 305 15.76 -2.54 25.07
C LYS A 305 15.32 -3.03 23.70
N PHE A 306 14.22 -3.75 23.62
CA PHE A 306 13.64 -4.23 22.37
C PHE A 306 13.17 -3.07 21.50
N GLN A 307 12.48 -2.08 22.08
CA GLN A 307 12.09 -0.85 21.38
C GLN A 307 13.30 -0.20 20.71
N ARG A 308 14.37 0.01 21.49
CA ARG A 308 15.60 0.61 21.02
C ARG A 308 16.26 -0.20 19.90
N GLU A 309 16.40 -1.51 20.07
CA GLU A 309 16.99 -2.39 19.05
C GLU A 309 16.20 -2.34 17.74
N GLN A 310 14.87 -2.38 17.81
CA GLN A 310 14.01 -2.28 16.63
C GLN A 310 14.10 -0.91 15.96
N ILE A 311 14.13 0.17 16.73
CA ILE A 311 14.19 1.54 16.19
C ILE A 311 15.54 1.82 15.54
N LEU A 312 16.64 1.42 16.17
CA LEU A 312 17.97 1.57 15.59
C LEU A 312 18.12 0.79 14.28
N LYS A 313 17.49 -0.38 14.15
CA LYS A 313 17.50 -1.18 12.93
C LYS A 313 16.65 -0.57 11.81
N SER A 314 15.51 0.02 12.17
CA SER A 314 14.51 0.52 11.23
C SER A 314 14.66 2.01 10.90
N THR A 315 15.62 2.71 11.51
CA THR A 315 15.80 4.16 11.36
C THR A 315 17.07 4.50 10.62
N TYR A 316 16.97 5.40 9.64
CA TYR A 316 18.10 5.93 8.89
C TYR A 316 18.35 7.41 9.24
N THR A 317 19.52 7.67 9.80
CA THR A 317 19.85 8.91 10.54
C THR A 317 20.80 9.87 9.80
N ARG A 318 21.10 9.63 8.52
CA ARG A 318 22.16 10.37 7.77
C ARG A 318 22.09 11.90 7.95
N TRP A 319 20.89 12.46 7.96
CA TRP A 319 20.65 13.91 8.00
C TRP A 319 20.03 14.39 9.32
N LEU A 320 20.00 13.55 10.36
CA LEU A 320 19.38 13.89 11.65
C LEU A 320 20.06 15.10 12.31
N ASP A 321 21.39 15.16 12.23
CA ASP A 321 22.21 16.19 12.89
C ASP A 321 22.29 17.53 12.14
N TYR A 322 21.54 17.74 11.05
CA TYR A 322 21.73 18.91 10.19
C TYR A 322 21.58 20.23 10.97
N HIS A 323 20.49 20.38 11.73
CA HIS A 323 20.23 21.56 12.55
C HIS A 323 21.34 21.86 13.58
N SER A 324 21.93 20.82 14.17
CA SER A 324 23.03 20.99 15.12
C SER A 324 24.32 21.49 14.47
N LYS A 325 24.46 21.33 13.14
CA LYS A 325 25.62 21.75 12.35
C LYS A 325 25.38 23.07 11.63
N ASP A 326 24.14 23.35 11.26
CA ASP A 326 23.70 24.60 10.66
C ASP A 326 22.26 24.93 11.11
N ILE A 327 22.12 25.98 11.91
CA ILE A 327 20.86 26.40 12.54
C ILE A 327 19.76 26.76 11.53
N ASN A 328 20.13 27.01 10.27
CA ASN A 328 19.17 27.39 9.22
C ASN A 328 18.46 26.19 8.58
N TYR A 329 18.87 24.97 8.91
CA TYR A 329 18.31 23.76 8.32
C TYR A 329 17.77 22.83 9.41
N ASP A 330 16.67 22.16 9.13
CA ASP A 330 16.13 21.13 10.02
C ASP A 330 16.77 19.77 9.74
N GLY A 331 16.73 18.89 10.75
CA GLY A 331 17.11 17.49 10.59
C GLY A 331 16.17 16.73 9.64
N THR A 332 16.54 15.48 9.33
CA THR A 332 15.63 14.54 8.67
C THR A 332 15.83 13.14 9.22
N LEU A 333 14.72 12.45 9.50
CA LEU A 333 14.71 11.09 9.99
C LEU A 333 13.82 10.21 9.11
N PHE A 334 14.36 9.09 8.64
CA PHE A 334 13.62 8.12 7.85
C PHE A 334 13.41 6.84 8.65
N GLY A 335 12.21 6.28 8.59
CA GLY A 335 11.87 5.00 9.19
C GLY A 335 11.38 4.03 8.12
N ILE A 336 11.92 2.82 8.10
CA ILE A 336 11.62 1.81 7.09
C ILE A 336 11.35 0.49 7.78
N THR A 337 10.16 -0.07 7.55
CA THR A 337 9.77 -1.40 8.04
C THR A 337 9.21 -2.25 6.91
N LYS A 338 8.75 -3.46 7.24
CA LYS A 338 8.03 -4.31 6.28
C LYS A 338 6.66 -3.75 5.87
N ASP A 339 6.09 -2.82 6.63
CA ASP A 339 4.72 -2.30 6.46
C ASP A 339 4.67 -0.77 6.24
N SER A 340 5.82 -0.08 6.28
CA SER A 340 5.88 1.38 6.19
C SER A 340 7.20 1.92 5.62
N PHE A 341 7.11 3.12 5.04
CA PHE A 341 8.25 4.01 4.81
C PHE A 341 7.87 5.44 5.18
N VAL A 342 8.43 5.94 6.28
CA VAL A 342 8.11 7.26 6.83
C VAL A 342 9.29 8.21 6.78
N CYS A 343 9.01 9.49 6.67
CA CYS A 343 9.96 10.58 6.67
C CYS A 343 9.45 11.71 7.57
N LEU A 344 10.24 12.08 8.56
CA LEU A 344 10.02 13.24 9.42
C LEU A 344 11.08 14.31 9.09
N GLY A 345 10.63 15.51 8.73
CA GLY A 345 11.51 16.63 8.37
C GLY A 345 10.72 17.88 8.04
N ALA A 346 11.39 18.90 7.49
CA ALA A 346 10.73 20.15 7.07
C ALA A 346 11.07 20.58 5.63
N TRP A 347 11.87 19.78 4.92
CA TRP A 347 12.36 20.15 3.60
C TRP A 347 11.35 19.82 2.50
N SER A 348 10.87 20.85 1.78
CA SER A 348 9.79 20.72 0.78
C SER A 348 10.10 19.75 -0.37
N GLU A 349 11.38 19.55 -0.67
CA GLU A 349 11.85 18.66 -1.71
C GLU A 349 11.71 17.19 -1.28
N LEU A 350 11.80 16.89 0.03
CA LEU A 350 11.53 15.56 0.54
C LEU A 350 10.08 15.16 0.35
N GLU A 351 9.16 16.10 0.51
CA GLU A 351 7.74 15.87 0.20
C GLU A 351 7.59 15.40 -1.26
N LYS A 352 8.23 16.12 -2.20
CA LYS A 352 8.19 15.77 -3.62
C LYS A 352 8.84 14.42 -3.87
N HIS A 353 9.96 14.11 -3.21
CA HIS A 353 10.64 12.82 -3.34
C HIS A 353 9.78 11.67 -2.80
N MET A 354 9.13 11.86 -1.65
CA MET A 354 8.18 10.92 -1.05
C MET A 354 6.99 10.61 -1.99
N ALA A 355 6.50 11.61 -2.71
CA ALA A 355 5.42 11.46 -3.68
C ALA A 355 5.87 10.94 -5.07
N THR A 356 7.17 10.86 -5.34
CA THR A 356 7.71 10.48 -6.67
C THR A 356 8.75 9.37 -6.58
N MET A 357 10.04 9.70 -6.39
CA MET A 357 11.14 8.73 -6.40
C MET A 357 11.00 7.67 -5.31
N TYR A 358 10.70 8.07 -4.09
CA TYR A 358 10.58 7.15 -2.96
C TYR A 358 9.29 6.34 -3.02
N TYR A 359 8.21 6.91 -3.56
CA TYR A 359 7.01 6.17 -3.96
C TYR A 359 7.35 5.05 -4.94
N GLN A 360 8.09 5.35 -6.01
CA GLN A 360 8.51 4.36 -7.01
C GLN A 360 9.46 3.28 -6.42
N MET A 361 10.34 3.67 -5.49
CA MET A 361 11.16 2.70 -4.74
C MET A 361 10.30 1.75 -3.91
N ALA A 362 9.27 2.25 -3.23
CA ALA A 362 8.36 1.41 -2.47
C ALA A 362 7.57 0.46 -3.37
N VAL A 363 7.06 0.95 -4.52
CA VAL A 363 6.41 0.12 -5.54
C VAL A 363 7.34 -1.01 -5.99
N LEU A 364 8.60 -0.70 -6.33
CA LEU A 364 9.59 -1.71 -6.73
C LEU A 364 9.76 -2.81 -5.67
N CYS A 365 10.00 -2.42 -4.42
CA CYS A 365 10.21 -3.36 -3.32
C CYS A 365 8.97 -4.24 -3.06
N LEU A 366 7.78 -3.64 -3.08
CA LEU A 366 6.52 -4.37 -2.90
C LEU A 366 6.28 -5.37 -4.03
N VAL A 367 6.54 -4.97 -5.27
CA VAL A 367 6.37 -5.82 -6.46
C VAL A 367 7.38 -6.96 -6.48
N GLN A 368 8.65 -6.71 -6.12
CA GLN A 368 9.65 -7.77 -5.99
C GLN A 368 9.22 -8.81 -4.94
N ARG A 369 8.83 -8.37 -3.75
CA ARG A 369 8.33 -9.27 -2.69
C ARG A 369 7.08 -10.04 -3.15
N ALA A 370 6.14 -9.36 -3.80
CA ALA A 370 4.92 -9.93 -4.33
C ALA A 370 5.18 -11.00 -5.40
N SER A 371 6.07 -10.71 -6.34
CA SER A 371 6.47 -11.62 -7.41
C SER A 371 7.15 -12.87 -6.85
N VAL A 372 8.07 -12.73 -5.89
CA VAL A 372 8.73 -13.88 -5.24
C VAL A 372 7.71 -14.80 -4.53
N LEU A 373 6.75 -14.22 -3.79
CA LEU A 373 5.67 -14.99 -3.17
C LEU A 373 4.79 -15.68 -4.22
N ARG A 374 4.49 -14.97 -5.32
CA ARG A 374 3.69 -15.52 -6.42
C ARG A 374 4.38 -16.70 -7.08
N PHE A 375 5.65 -16.57 -7.44
CA PHE A 375 6.42 -17.65 -8.06
C PHE A 375 6.53 -18.87 -7.14
N SER A 376 6.74 -18.65 -5.84
CA SER A 376 6.79 -19.72 -4.84
C SER A 376 5.47 -20.49 -4.75
N TYR A 377 4.33 -19.79 -4.82
CA TYR A 377 3.01 -20.40 -4.89
C TYR A 377 2.84 -21.25 -6.16
N GLU A 378 3.23 -20.72 -7.32
CA GLU A 378 3.13 -21.44 -8.60
C GLU A 378 3.99 -22.70 -8.65
N ILE A 379 5.23 -22.64 -8.16
CA ILE A 379 6.11 -23.80 -8.04
C ILE A 379 5.46 -24.88 -7.17
N THR A 380 4.79 -24.48 -6.08
CA THR A 380 4.07 -25.42 -5.20
C THR A 380 2.90 -26.10 -5.93
N GLN A 381 2.13 -25.35 -6.73
CA GLN A 381 1.02 -25.92 -7.53
C GLN A 381 1.50 -26.88 -8.62
N ILE A 382 2.59 -26.53 -9.31
CA ILE A 382 3.22 -27.40 -10.29
C ILE A 382 3.73 -28.68 -9.63
N THR A 383 4.42 -28.56 -8.50
CA THR A 383 4.97 -29.70 -7.76
C THR A 383 3.87 -30.67 -7.34
N ARG A 384 2.74 -30.18 -6.82
CA ARG A 384 1.56 -31.00 -6.53
C ARG A 384 1.02 -31.71 -7.78
N SER A 385 0.94 -31.00 -8.90
CA SER A 385 0.47 -31.56 -10.18
C SER A 385 1.39 -32.66 -10.75
N ILE A 386 2.71 -32.55 -10.53
CA ILE A 386 3.70 -33.58 -10.89
C ILE A 386 3.47 -34.84 -10.06
N PHE A 387 3.31 -34.69 -8.74
CA PHE A 387 3.04 -35.83 -7.84
C PHE A 387 1.72 -36.54 -8.19
N ASP A 388 0.72 -35.79 -8.65
CA ASP A 388 -0.56 -36.33 -9.11
C ASP A 388 -0.52 -36.97 -10.52
N LYS A 389 0.68 -37.17 -11.10
CA LYS A 389 0.95 -37.80 -12.41
C LYS A 389 0.22 -37.16 -13.59
N ARG A 390 0.00 -35.85 -13.56
CA ARG A 390 -0.70 -35.12 -14.63
C ARG A 390 0.23 -34.16 -15.38
N PHE A 391 0.54 -34.55 -16.63
CA PHE A 391 1.07 -33.74 -17.75
C PHE A 391 2.56 -33.34 -17.77
N ASP A 392 3.02 -32.99 -18.98
CA ASP A 392 4.30 -32.33 -19.27
C ASP A 392 4.24 -30.86 -18.82
N LEU A 393 4.95 -30.55 -17.74
CA LEU A 393 4.97 -29.25 -17.08
C LEU A 393 6.25 -28.44 -17.40
N SER A 394 7.06 -28.91 -18.35
CA SER A 394 8.33 -28.28 -18.74
C SER A 394 8.17 -26.81 -19.14
N LYS A 395 7.10 -26.49 -19.88
CA LYS A 395 6.78 -25.12 -20.31
C LYS A 395 6.50 -24.20 -19.12
N GLN A 396 5.67 -24.64 -18.16
CA GLN A 396 5.33 -23.81 -16.98
C GLN A 396 6.55 -23.56 -16.10
N ILE A 397 7.39 -24.57 -15.90
CA ILE A 397 8.64 -24.43 -15.14
C ILE A 397 9.55 -23.41 -15.82
N LYS A 398 9.75 -23.54 -17.15
CA LYS A 398 10.56 -22.60 -17.92
C LYS A 398 10.06 -21.16 -17.82
N GLU A 399 8.75 -20.95 -17.99
CA GLU A 399 8.13 -19.62 -17.89
C GLU A 399 8.33 -19.00 -16.49
N ILE A 400 8.19 -19.77 -15.41
CA ILE A 400 8.42 -19.25 -14.05
C ILE A 400 9.89 -18.88 -13.85
N TYR A 401 10.84 -19.70 -14.31
CA TYR A 401 12.27 -19.39 -14.22
C TYR A 401 12.63 -18.12 -15.02
N GLU A 402 12.08 -17.95 -16.23
CA GLU A 402 12.30 -16.74 -17.04
C GLU A 402 11.77 -15.49 -16.34
N ASN A 403 10.56 -15.56 -15.76
CA ASN A 403 9.99 -14.46 -14.99
C ASN A 403 10.79 -14.15 -13.71
N TYR A 404 11.30 -15.18 -13.01
CA TYR A 404 12.12 -15.02 -11.81
C TYR A 404 13.49 -14.40 -12.10
N ILE A 405 14.08 -14.63 -13.29
CA ILE A 405 15.34 -13.99 -13.67
C ILE A 405 15.11 -12.53 -14.09
N THR A 406 13.95 -12.24 -14.65
CA THR A 406 13.60 -10.90 -15.15
C THR A 406 13.27 -9.92 -14.02
N PHE A 407 12.73 -10.41 -12.91
CA PHE A 407 12.26 -9.63 -11.75
C PHE A 407 13.06 -9.92 -10.49
#